data_AF-A0A2E6NAR9-F1
#
_entry.id   AF-A0A2E6NAR9-F1
#
_cell.length_a   1.000
_cell.length_b   1.000
_cell.length_c   1.000
_cell.angle_alpha   90.00
_cell.angle_beta   90.00
_cell.angle_gamma   90.00
#
_symmetry.space_group_name_H-M   'P 1'
#
loop_
_entity.id
_entity.type
_entity.pdbx_description
1 polymer ?
#
loop_
_entity_poly.entity_id
_entity_poly.type
_entity_poly.pdbx_seq_one_letter_code
_entity_poly.pdbx_strand_id
1 'polypeptide(L)' 'GDKAGTAPEDWIESGAHLMLMPKDLKSLDNTTTDFTSGSPYVMFKGTPYVHLMIPVSGYYDFQPESAPK' A
#
# COMPACT_ATOMS: atom_id res chain seq x y z
N GLY A 1 -4.70 3.40 -15.66
CA GLY A 1 -3.96 4.63 -15.36
C GLY A 1 -2.65 4.54 -16.08
N ASP A 2 -2.27 5.57 -16.83
CA ASP A 2 -1.11 5.52 -17.71
C ASP A 2 0.18 5.45 -16.87
N LYS A 3 0.90 4.31 -16.95
CA LYS A 3 2.27 4.12 -16.41
C LYS A 3 3.31 5.02 -17.11
N ALA A 4 2.90 5.79 -18.13
CA ALA A 4 3.76 6.64 -18.91
C ALA A 4 4.09 7.93 -18.15
N GLY A 5 5.29 8.00 -17.55
CA GLY A 5 5.81 9.22 -16.89
C GLY A 5 6.06 9.09 -15.39
N THR A 6 5.91 7.91 -14.82
CA THR A 6 6.07 7.58 -13.39
C THR A 6 7.13 6.50 -13.22
N ALA A 7 7.90 6.55 -12.12
CA ALA A 7 8.89 5.52 -11.87
C ALA A 7 8.19 4.18 -11.53
N PRO A 8 8.79 3.01 -11.85
CA PRO A 8 8.21 1.71 -11.51
C PRO A 8 7.91 1.55 -10.01
N GLU A 9 8.70 2.23 -9.16
CA GLU A 9 8.52 2.28 -7.70
C GLU A 9 7.29 3.08 -7.24
N ASP A 10 6.72 3.93 -8.09
CA ASP A 10 5.49 4.68 -7.80
C ASP A 10 4.23 3.82 -7.99
N TRP A 11 4.38 2.60 -8.56
CA TRP A 11 3.28 1.69 -8.82
C TRP A 11 3.41 0.42 -8.00
N ILE A 12 2.31 0.07 -7.35
CA ILE A 12 2.16 -1.21 -6.66
C ILE A 12 1.13 -2.01 -7.45
N GLU A 13 1.55 -3.17 -7.96
CA GLU A 13 0.65 -4.13 -8.59
C GLU A 13 0.28 -5.18 -7.53
N SER A 14 -0.81 -4.90 -6.82
CA SER A 14 -1.26 -5.72 -5.71
C SER A 14 -2.27 -6.78 -6.13
N GLY A 15 -2.12 -7.97 -5.59
CA GLY A 15 -3.17 -8.98 -5.56
C GLY A 15 -4.22 -8.69 -4.49
N ALA A 16 -4.79 -9.73 -3.89
CA ALA A 16 -5.85 -9.58 -2.90
C ALA A 16 -5.38 -8.75 -1.68
N HIS A 17 -6.16 -7.74 -1.30
CA HIS A 17 -5.94 -6.90 -0.12
C HIS A 17 -7.26 -6.36 0.44
N LEU A 18 -7.21 -5.87 1.68
CA LEU A 18 -8.26 -5.04 2.27
C LEU A 18 -7.83 -3.58 2.29
N MET A 19 -8.74 -2.70 1.86
CA MET A 19 -8.58 -1.26 1.98
C MET A 19 -9.49 -0.75 3.10
N LEU A 20 -8.89 -0.08 4.10
CA LEU A 20 -9.64 0.58 5.17
C LEU A 20 -9.41 2.08 5.10
N MET A 21 -10.52 2.83 5.03
CA MET A 21 -10.51 4.28 5.12
C MET A 21 -10.79 4.68 6.58
N PRO A 22 -9.83 5.25 7.31
CA PRO A 22 -10.07 5.66 8.68
C PRO A 22 -10.99 6.89 8.71
N LYS A 23 -11.83 6.97 9.75
CA LYS A 23 -12.59 8.20 10.02
C LYS A 23 -11.70 9.33 10.53
N ASP A 24 -10.67 8.98 11.30
CA ASP A 24 -9.67 9.90 11.81
C ASP A 24 -8.32 9.62 11.16
N LEU A 25 -7.85 10.55 10.32
CA LEU A 25 -6.61 10.43 9.57
C LEU A 25 -5.39 10.28 10.51
N LYS A 26 -5.43 10.88 11.71
CA LYS A 26 -4.33 10.84 12.68
C LYS A 26 -4.10 9.45 13.27
N SER A 27 -5.11 8.58 13.22
CA SER A 27 -4.97 7.19 13.69
C SER A 27 -3.94 6.38 12.89
N LEU A 28 -3.57 6.85 11.69
CA LEU A 28 -2.64 6.21 10.78
C LEU A 28 -1.24 6.84 10.76
N ASP A 29 -0.98 7.87 11.58
CA ASP A 29 0.30 8.59 11.59
C ASP A 29 1.49 7.71 12.03
N ASN A 30 1.23 6.72 12.88
CA ASN A 30 2.26 5.77 13.33
C ASN A 30 2.40 4.54 12.44
N THR A 31 1.64 4.45 11.35
CA THR A 31 1.71 3.33 10.42
C THR A 31 2.76 3.58 9.34
N THR A 32 3.46 2.51 8.95
CA THR A 32 4.47 2.53 7.90
C THR A 32 3.84 2.74 6.52
N THR A 33 4.57 3.37 5.60
CA THR A 33 4.23 3.42 4.17
C THR A 33 4.90 2.29 3.38
N ASP A 34 5.69 1.44 4.06
CA ASP A 34 6.44 0.35 3.46
C ASP A 34 5.56 -0.87 3.19
N PHE A 35 5.22 -1.05 1.91
CA PHE A 35 4.43 -2.17 1.41
C PHE A 35 5.23 -3.46 1.22
N THR A 36 6.56 -3.43 1.38
CA THR A 36 7.42 -4.63 1.25
C THR A 36 7.55 -5.40 2.56
N SER A 37 7.07 -4.84 3.67
CA SER A 37 7.15 -5.43 5.00
C SER A 37 6.20 -6.62 5.23
N GLY A 38 5.23 -6.87 4.34
CA GLY A 38 4.14 -7.83 4.56
C GLY A 38 3.13 -7.41 5.64
N SER A 39 3.35 -6.27 6.29
CA SER A 39 2.50 -5.74 7.35
C SER A 39 1.51 -4.70 6.80
N PRO A 40 0.45 -4.35 7.56
CA PRO A 40 -0.44 -3.26 7.19
C PRO A 40 0.34 -1.95 7.00
N TYR A 41 0.09 -1.27 5.88
CA TYR A 41 0.80 -0.06 5.50
C TYR A 41 -0.17 0.99 4.96
N VAL A 42 0.25 2.26 4.93
CA VAL A 42 -0.61 3.37 4.52
C VAL A 42 -0.17 3.95 3.18
N MET A 43 -1.13 4.19 2.30
CA MET A 43 -0.92 4.93 1.06
C MET A 43 -1.40 6.36 1.21
N PHE A 44 -0.76 7.27 0.48
CA PHE A 44 -1.08 8.70 0.46
C PHE A 44 -1.07 9.38 1.84
N LYS A 45 -0.13 8.97 2.71
CA LYS A 45 0.07 9.56 4.04
C LYS A 45 0.19 11.08 3.96
N GLY A 46 -0.49 11.80 4.85
CA GLY A 46 -0.53 13.27 4.87
C GLY A 46 -1.53 13.90 3.88
N THR A 47 -2.27 13.10 3.12
CA THR A 47 -3.36 13.57 2.25
C THR A 47 -4.72 13.16 2.83
N PRO A 48 -5.83 13.81 2.43
CA PRO A 48 -7.17 13.37 2.80
C PRO A 48 -7.57 12.00 2.22
N TYR A 49 -6.76 11.43 1.32
CA TYR A 49 -7.00 10.12 0.69
C TYR A 49 -6.26 8.98 1.38
N VAL A 50 -5.69 9.22 2.57
CA VAL A 50 -4.98 8.18 3.31
C VAL A 50 -5.89 6.97 3.53
N HIS A 51 -5.39 5.80 3.16
CA HIS A 51 -6.05 4.54 3.44
C HIS A 51 -5.02 3.52 3.88
N LEU A 52 -5.46 2.64 4.78
CA LEU A 52 -4.71 1.51 5.26
C LEU A 52 -4.91 0.34 4.31
N MET A 53 -3.81 -0.18 3.80
CA MET A 53 -3.73 -1.36 2.97
C MET A 53 -3.31 -2.54 3.85
N ILE A 54 -4.11 -3.59 3.85
CA ILE A 54 -3.80 -4.83 4.56
C ILE A 54 -3.55 -5.91 3.50
N PRO A 55 -2.29 -6.31 3.28
CA PRO A 55 -1.98 -7.41 2.39
C PRO A 55 -2.56 -8.71 2.96
N VAL A 56 -3.21 -9.51 2.13
CA VAL A 56 -3.66 -10.87 2.49
C VAL A 56 -2.93 -11.90 1.62
N SER A 57 -3.28 -13.18 1.78
CA SER A 57 -2.71 -14.23 0.93
C SER A 57 -2.90 -13.90 -0.54
N GLY A 58 -1.81 -13.95 -1.31
CA GLY A 58 -1.79 -13.62 -2.74
C GLY A 58 -1.53 -12.14 -3.06
N TYR A 59 -1.23 -11.30 -2.06
CA TYR A 59 -0.97 -9.87 -2.28
C TYR A 59 0.21 -9.60 -3.24
N TYR A 60 1.27 -10.40 -3.15
CA TYR A 60 2.49 -10.22 -3.95
C TYR A 60 2.52 -11.08 -5.22
N ASP A 61 1.44 -11.77 -5.58
CA ASP A 61 1.43 -12.72 -6.71
C ASP A 61 1.72 -12.03 -8.05
N PHE A 62 1.38 -10.75 -8.18
CA PHE A 62 1.61 -9.94 -9.38
C PHE A 62 2.87 -9.09 -9.31
N GLN A 63 3.49 -8.98 -8.12
CA GLN A 63 4.72 -8.22 -7.88
C GLN A 63 5.62 -8.94 -6.85
N PRO A 64 6.12 -10.15 -7.18
CA PRO A 64 6.83 -11.00 -6.23
C PRO A 64 8.15 -10.40 -5.74
N GLU A 65 8.75 -9.47 -6.49
CA GLU A 65 9.96 -8.73 -6.09
C GLU A 65 9.73 -7.80 -4.89
N SER A 66 8.47 -7.44 -4.62
CA SER A 66 8.08 -6.61 -3.48
C SER A 66 7.68 -7.42 -2.26
N ALA A 67 7.71 -8.76 -2.34
CA ALA A 67 7.39 -9.62 -1.22
C ALA A 67 8.41 -9.42 -0.07
N PRO A 68 7.97 -9.50 1.19
CA PRO A 68 8.87 -9.50 2.34
C PRO A 68 9.89 -10.63 2.23
N LYS A 69 11.14 -10.32 2.56
CA LYS A 69 12.25 -11.29 2.62
C LYS A 69 12.32 -12.00 3.95
#